data_AF-U6D304-F1
#
_entry.id   AF-U6D304-F1
#
_cell.length_a   1.000
_cell.length_b   1.000
_cell.length_c   1.000
_cell.angle_alpha   90.00
_cell.angle_beta   90.00
_cell.angle_gamma   90.00
#
_symmetry.space_group_name_H-M   'P 1'
#
loop_
_entity.id
_entity.type
_entity.pdbx_description
1 polymer ?
#
loop_
_entity_poly.entity_id
_entity_poly.type
_entity_poly.pdbx_seq_one_letter_code
_entity_poly.pdbx_strand_id
1 'polypeptide(L)'
;LCRLVPVSLGLAWRKRSRSPLPFSLLAQHFMKPLQRFLKPQDIEIIFINIEDLLRVHTHFLKEMKEALAAPGAPTLYQVFIRYKERFLVYGRYCSQVESASKHLDRVATAREDVQMKLEECSQRANNGRFTLRDLLMVPMQRVLKYHLLLQELVKHTQDAVEKDSLRLALDAMRDLAQCVNEVKRDNETLRQITNFQLSIENL
;
A
#
# COMPACT_ATOMS: atom_id res chain seq x y z
N LEU A 1 16.70 22.31 5.86
CA LEU A 1 16.39 21.77 4.50
C LEU A 1 17.46 22.08 3.44
N CYS A 2 18.53 22.85 3.73
CA CYS A 2 19.49 23.28 2.71
C CYS A 2 20.68 22.33 2.43
N ARG A 3 20.79 21.14 3.03
CA ARG A 3 21.99 20.30 2.86
C ARG A 3 21.81 18.79 2.67
N LEU A 4 20.61 18.22 2.84
CA LEU A 4 20.48 16.75 2.96
C LEU A 4 19.63 16.06 1.90
N VAL A 5 19.00 16.79 0.99
CA VAL A 5 18.27 16.20 -0.14
C VAL A 5 18.43 17.13 -1.34
N PRO A 6 18.80 16.64 -2.54
CA PRO A 6 18.68 17.44 -3.75
C PRO A 6 17.29 18.06 -3.79
N VAL A 7 17.20 19.37 -4.03
CA VAL A 7 15.93 20.14 -4.02
C VAL A 7 14.86 19.41 -4.86
N SER A 8 15.27 18.73 -5.94
CA SER A 8 14.46 17.85 -6.78
C SER A 8 13.85 16.63 -6.08
N LEU A 9 14.58 15.91 -5.22
CA LEU A 9 14.04 14.79 -4.44
C LEU A 9 13.14 15.29 -3.31
N GLY A 10 13.51 16.35 -2.58
CA GLY A 10 12.65 16.95 -1.55
C GLY A 10 11.32 17.45 -2.11
N LEU A 11 11.34 18.04 -3.32
CA LEU A 11 10.15 18.39 -4.08
C LEU A 11 9.41 17.19 -4.66
N ALA A 12 10.08 16.12 -5.08
CA ALA A 12 9.44 14.89 -5.55
C ALA A 12 8.74 14.14 -4.41
N TRP A 13 9.37 14.04 -3.24
CA TRP A 13 8.77 13.51 -2.02
C TRP A 13 7.63 14.40 -1.51
N ARG A 14 7.76 15.73 -1.54
CA ARG A 14 6.65 16.66 -1.23
C ARG A 14 5.51 16.60 -2.24
N LYS A 15 5.78 16.52 -3.55
CA LYS A 15 4.75 16.40 -4.59
C LYS A 15 4.03 15.05 -4.51
N ARG A 16 4.74 13.96 -4.22
CA ARG A 16 4.18 12.61 -4.10
C ARG A 16 3.53 12.31 -2.73
N SER A 17 3.73 13.17 -1.74
CA SER A 17 3.06 13.15 -0.42
C SER A 17 1.95 14.20 -0.27
N ARG A 18 1.83 15.14 -1.21
CA ARG A 18 0.75 16.15 -1.26
C ARG A 18 -0.50 15.68 -2.00
N SER A 19 -0.40 14.65 -2.83
CA SER A 19 -1.59 13.95 -3.32
C SER A 19 -2.34 13.37 -2.11
N PRO A 20 -3.68 13.47 -2.02
CA PRO A 20 -4.42 12.70 -1.02
C PRO A 20 -3.94 11.26 -1.11
N LEU A 21 -3.66 10.65 0.05
CA LEU A 21 -3.20 9.27 0.11
C LEU A 21 -4.14 8.45 -0.79
N PRO A 22 -3.64 7.63 -1.74
CA PRO A 22 -4.50 6.80 -2.59
C PRO A 22 -5.54 6.02 -1.78
N PHE A 23 -5.16 5.68 -0.54
CA PHE A 23 -6.00 5.10 0.51
C PHE A 23 -7.24 5.92 0.90
N SER A 24 -7.12 7.24 1.09
CA SER A 24 -8.26 8.09 1.44
C SER A 24 -9.20 8.26 0.26
N LEU A 25 -8.63 8.31 -0.96
CA LEU A 25 -9.39 8.37 -2.19
C LEU A 25 -10.21 7.08 -2.41
N LEU A 26 -9.60 5.91 -2.19
CA LEU A 26 -10.29 4.61 -2.21
C LEU A 26 -11.44 4.55 -1.18
N ALA A 27 -11.16 4.92 0.07
CA ALA A 27 -12.17 4.86 1.12
C ALA A 27 -13.36 5.83 0.88
N GLN A 28 -13.07 7.07 0.50
CA GLN A 28 -14.09 8.12 0.40
C GLN A 28 -14.87 8.08 -0.91
N HIS A 29 -14.18 7.86 -2.03
CA HIS A 29 -14.79 7.97 -3.36
C HIS A 29 -15.19 6.64 -3.99
N PHE A 30 -14.75 5.50 -3.45
CA PHE A 30 -15.15 4.18 -3.94
C PHE A 30 -15.89 3.36 -2.89
N MET A 31 -15.26 3.07 -1.74
CA MET A 31 -15.82 2.17 -0.73
C MET A 31 -17.17 2.66 -0.20
N LYS A 32 -17.26 3.91 0.29
CA LYS A 32 -18.52 4.48 0.81
C LYS A 32 -19.65 4.52 -0.23
N PRO A 33 -19.44 4.98 -1.47
CA PRO A 33 -20.49 4.93 -2.50
C PRO A 33 -20.92 3.50 -2.85
N LEU A 34 -19.98 2.55 -2.95
CA LEU A 34 -20.27 1.18 -3.36
C LEU A 34 -20.97 0.36 -2.28
N GLN A 35 -20.87 0.74 -1.00
CA GLN A 35 -21.62 0.10 0.08
C GLN A 35 -23.15 0.13 -0.13
N ARG A 36 -23.67 1.04 -0.95
CA ARG A 36 -25.11 1.10 -1.30
C ARG A 36 -25.49 0.15 -2.45
N PHE A 37 -24.52 -0.33 -3.21
CA PHE A 37 -24.72 -1.14 -4.41
C PHE A 37 -24.29 -2.59 -4.21
N LEU A 38 -23.31 -2.83 -3.34
CA LEU A 38 -22.68 -4.12 -3.08
C LEU A 38 -23.08 -4.66 -1.72
N LYS A 39 -23.11 -6.00 -1.59
CA LYS A 39 -23.33 -6.64 -0.29
C LYS A 39 -22.11 -6.42 0.62
N PRO A 40 -22.26 -6.47 1.94
CA PRO A 40 -21.12 -6.35 2.86
C PRO A 40 -19.98 -7.33 2.55
N GLN A 41 -20.31 -8.57 2.17
CA GLN A 41 -19.34 -9.58 1.76
C GLN A 41 -18.54 -9.18 0.52
N ASP A 42 -19.19 -8.59 -0.50
CA ASP A 42 -18.50 -8.11 -1.70
C ASP A 42 -17.55 -6.95 -1.36
N ILE A 43 -17.98 -6.05 -0.47
CA ILE A 43 -17.15 -4.93 0.01
C ILE A 43 -15.91 -5.46 0.74
N GLU A 44 -16.08 -6.43 1.64
CA GLU A 44 -14.95 -7.06 2.36
C GLU A 44 -13.97 -7.74 1.42
N ILE A 45 -14.46 -8.46 0.39
CA ILE A 45 -13.61 -9.13 -0.60
C ILE A 45 -12.85 -8.11 -1.45
N ILE A 46 -13.52 -7.06 -1.93
CA ILE A 46 -12.93 -6.08 -2.86
C ILE A 46 -11.94 -5.15 -2.16
N PHE A 47 -12.26 -4.68 -0.95
CA PHE A 47 -11.46 -3.69 -0.23
C PHE A 47 -10.52 -4.28 0.82
N ILE A 48 -10.66 -5.56 1.15
CA ILE A 48 -9.76 -6.33 2.02
C ILE A 48 -9.58 -5.66 3.40
N ASN A 49 -8.45 -4.99 3.61
CA ASN A 49 -8.10 -4.26 4.83
C ASN A 49 -7.58 -2.85 4.50
N ILE A 50 -8.17 -2.21 3.47
CA ILE A 50 -7.75 -0.86 3.03
C ILE A 50 -7.92 0.20 4.13
N GLU A 51 -8.89 0.05 5.02
CA GLU A 51 -9.10 0.96 6.15
C GLU A 51 -7.99 0.85 7.19
N ASP A 52 -7.50 -0.37 7.46
CA ASP A 52 -6.33 -0.59 8.31
C ASP A 52 -5.08 0.02 7.69
N LEU A 53 -4.88 -0.19 6.38
CA LEU A 53 -3.79 0.44 5.64
C LEU A 53 -3.87 1.96 5.71
N LEU A 54 -5.05 2.55 5.51
CA LEU A 54 -5.26 3.99 5.65
C LEU A 54 -4.87 4.46 7.05
N ARG A 55 -5.35 3.80 8.11
CA ARG A 55 -5.04 4.15 9.50
C ARG A 55 -3.53 4.11 9.77
N VAL A 56 -2.86 3.02 9.37
CA VAL A 56 -1.40 2.89 9.55
C VAL A 56 -0.66 4.00 8.80
N HIS A 57 -1.02 4.28 7.54
CA HIS A 57 -0.36 5.34 6.75
C HIS A 57 -0.67 6.75 7.27
N THR A 58 -1.85 7.00 7.83
CA THR A 58 -2.17 8.29 8.45
C THR A 58 -1.27 8.56 9.65
N HIS A 59 -1.10 7.59 10.54
CA HIS A 59 -0.19 7.72 11.68
C HIS A 59 1.28 7.79 11.23
N PHE A 60 1.69 6.93 10.29
CA PHE A 60 3.03 6.94 9.73
C PHE A 60 3.39 8.30 9.13
N LEU A 61 2.49 8.88 8.33
CA LEU A 61 2.72 10.19 7.72
C LEU A 61 2.83 11.31 8.76
N LYS A 62 2.03 11.25 9.83
CA LYS A 62 2.11 12.22 10.93
C LYS A 62 3.50 12.18 11.58
N GLU A 63 3.92 11.00 12.03
CA GLU A 63 5.22 10.84 12.70
C GLU A 63 6.40 11.10 11.77
N MET A 64 6.28 10.75 10.48
CA MET A 64 7.29 11.08 9.48
C MET A 64 7.43 12.59 9.29
N LYS A 65 6.32 13.34 9.27
CA LYS A 65 6.36 14.82 9.20
C LYS A 65 7.01 15.43 10.43
N GLU A 66 6.73 14.89 11.61
CA GLU A 66 7.34 15.33 12.88
C GLU A 66 8.85 15.07 12.89
N ALA A 67 9.29 13.88 12.47
CA ALA A 67 10.72 13.56 12.36
C ALA A 67 11.45 14.44 11.34
N LEU A 68 10.78 14.79 10.23
CA LEU A 68 11.32 15.69 9.20
C LEU A 68 11.31 17.17 9.59
N ALA A 69 10.59 17.56 10.64
CA ALA A 69 10.53 18.95 11.09
C ALA A 69 11.84 19.38 11.79
N ALA A 70 12.53 18.43 12.43
CA ALA A 70 13.82 18.67 13.06
C ALA A 70 14.92 18.89 12.00
N PRO A 71 15.82 19.87 12.17
CA PRO A 71 16.99 20.03 11.30
C PRO A 71 17.80 18.73 11.24
N GLY A 72 18.08 18.25 10.03
CA GLY A 72 18.81 17.00 9.82
C GLY A 72 17.97 15.73 9.93
N ALA A 73 16.70 15.83 10.34
CA ALA A 73 15.78 14.68 10.48
C ALA A 73 16.40 13.44 11.16
N PRO A 74 17.10 13.60 12.30
CA PRO A 74 17.93 12.53 12.89
C PRO A 74 17.11 11.31 13.32
N THR A 75 15.80 11.46 13.56
CA THR A 75 14.92 10.37 14.02
C THR A 75 14.13 9.72 12.88
N LEU A 76 14.34 10.11 11.62
CA LEU A 76 13.59 9.58 10.48
C LEU A 76 13.69 8.06 10.37
N TYR A 77 14.89 7.51 10.55
CA TYR A 77 15.14 6.07 10.48
C TYR A 77 14.33 5.28 11.53
N GLN A 78 14.18 5.84 12.73
CA GLN A 78 13.42 5.21 13.83
C GLN A 78 11.94 5.06 13.48
N VAL A 79 11.37 6.01 12.75
CA VAL A 79 9.98 5.94 12.28
C VAL A 79 9.80 4.73 11.35
N PHE A 80 10.71 4.50 10.40
CA PHE A 80 10.62 3.33 9.52
C PHE A 80 10.77 2.01 10.28
N ILE A 81 11.72 1.92 11.20
CA ILE A 81 11.95 0.72 12.02
C ILE A 81 10.70 0.40 12.86
N ARG A 82 10.14 1.39 13.57
CA ARG A 82 8.94 1.23 14.40
C ARG A 82 7.71 0.80 13.59
N TYR A 83 7.61 1.23 12.34
CA TYR A 83 6.47 0.89 11.48
C TYR A 83 6.64 -0.41 10.71
N LYS A 84 7.81 -1.08 10.74
CA LYS A 84 8.04 -2.38 10.10
C LYS A 84 6.94 -3.39 10.48
N GLU A 85 6.73 -3.60 11.78
CA GLU A 85 5.72 -4.56 12.27
C GLU A 85 4.30 -4.11 11.93
N ARG A 86 4.01 -2.81 12.03
CA ARG A 86 2.69 -2.26 11.69
C ARG A 86 2.37 -2.41 10.20
N PHE A 87 3.38 -2.46 9.35
CA PHE A 87 3.21 -2.71 7.91
C PHE A 87 3.02 -4.19 7.57
N LEU A 88 3.13 -5.14 8.52
CA LEU A 88 2.84 -6.55 8.23
C LEU A 88 1.39 -6.80 7.80
N VAL A 89 0.48 -5.85 8.06
CA VAL A 89 -0.89 -5.83 7.50
C VAL A 89 -0.93 -5.88 5.97
N TYR A 90 0.17 -5.49 5.30
CA TYR A 90 0.33 -5.65 3.85
C TYR A 90 0.38 -7.10 3.40
N GLY A 91 0.81 -8.05 4.26
CA GLY A 91 0.82 -9.46 3.91
C GLY A 91 -0.57 -9.96 3.51
N ARG A 92 -1.59 -9.64 4.31
CA ARG A 92 -3.01 -9.93 4.00
C ARG A 92 -3.47 -9.24 2.72
N TYR A 93 -3.12 -7.96 2.55
CA TYR A 93 -3.53 -7.21 1.36
C TYR A 93 -2.96 -7.83 0.08
N CYS A 94 -1.65 -8.08 0.06
CA CYS A 94 -0.95 -8.59 -1.11
C CYS A 94 -1.34 -10.03 -1.48
N SER A 95 -1.71 -10.87 -0.51
CA SER A 95 -2.20 -12.23 -0.79
C SER A 95 -3.64 -12.28 -1.32
N GLN A 96 -4.44 -11.24 -1.08
CA GLN A 96 -5.85 -11.19 -1.43
C GLN A 96 -6.15 -10.26 -2.63
N VAL A 97 -5.30 -9.28 -2.94
CA VAL A 97 -5.56 -8.25 -3.98
C VAL A 97 -5.86 -8.82 -5.37
N GLU A 98 -5.19 -9.91 -5.77
CA GLU A 98 -5.47 -10.55 -7.06
C GLU A 98 -6.86 -11.20 -7.10
N SER A 99 -7.28 -11.82 -6.00
CA SER A 99 -8.62 -12.39 -5.87
C SER A 99 -9.68 -11.29 -5.80
N ALA A 100 -9.39 -10.21 -5.08
CA ALA A 100 -10.25 -9.03 -4.98
C ALA A 100 -10.47 -8.39 -6.36
N SER A 101 -9.42 -8.24 -7.16
CA SER A 101 -9.52 -7.73 -8.54
C SER A 101 -10.38 -8.63 -9.42
N LYS A 102 -10.21 -9.96 -9.33
CA LYS A 102 -11.03 -10.91 -10.10
C LYS A 102 -12.51 -10.87 -9.67
N HIS A 103 -12.76 -10.73 -8.37
CA HIS A 103 -14.12 -10.59 -7.84
C HIS A 103 -14.77 -9.29 -8.32
N LEU A 104 -14.04 -8.17 -8.26
CA LEU A 104 -14.49 -6.89 -8.79
C LEU A 104 -14.88 -6.99 -10.27
N ASP A 105 -14.02 -7.60 -11.10
CA ASP A 105 -14.29 -7.78 -12.53
C ASP A 105 -15.58 -8.60 -12.76
N ARG A 106 -15.78 -9.69 -11.99
CA ARG A 106 -17.00 -10.52 -12.06
C ARG A 106 -18.25 -9.76 -11.68
N VAL A 107 -18.21 -9.02 -10.56
CA VAL A 107 -19.35 -8.24 -10.08
C VAL A 107 -19.69 -7.12 -11.06
N ALA A 108 -18.69 -6.41 -11.59
CA ALA A 108 -18.90 -5.36 -12.58
C ALA A 108 -19.52 -5.91 -13.88
N THR A 109 -19.05 -7.07 -14.35
CA THR A 109 -19.59 -7.70 -15.57
C THR A 109 -21.02 -8.22 -15.37
N ALA A 110 -21.35 -8.73 -14.18
CA ALA A 110 -22.67 -9.27 -13.89
C ALA A 110 -23.73 -8.19 -13.62
N ARG A 111 -23.31 -6.96 -13.29
CA ARG A 111 -24.19 -5.90 -12.80
C ARG A 111 -23.84 -4.54 -13.41
N GLU A 112 -24.60 -4.16 -14.43
CA GLU A 112 -24.45 -2.89 -15.14
C GLU A 112 -24.59 -1.67 -14.20
N ASP A 113 -25.46 -1.75 -13.19
CA ASP A 113 -25.61 -0.70 -12.18
C ASP A 113 -24.32 -0.47 -11.36
N VAL A 114 -23.60 -1.56 -11.05
CA VAL A 114 -22.28 -1.48 -10.39
C VAL A 114 -21.23 -0.94 -11.34
N GLN A 115 -21.21 -1.40 -12.60
CA GLN A 115 -20.26 -0.92 -13.60
C GLN A 115 -20.37 0.60 -13.80
N MET A 116 -21.57 1.11 -14.06
CA MET A 116 -21.81 2.56 -14.18
C MET A 116 -21.38 3.30 -12.92
N LYS A 117 -21.62 2.71 -11.73
CA LYS A 117 -21.21 3.35 -10.48
C LYS A 117 -19.68 3.43 -10.34
N LEU A 118 -18.95 2.41 -10.78
CA LEU A 118 -17.48 2.40 -10.78
C LEU A 118 -16.91 3.49 -11.67
N GLU A 119 -17.51 3.71 -12.86
CA GLU A 119 -17.13 4.78 -13.79
C GLU A 119 -17.42 6.16 -13.20
N GLU A 120 -18.59 6.37 -12.59
CA GLU A 120 -18.93 7.61 -11.88
C GLU A 120 -17.94 7.91 -10.75
N CYS A 121 -17.61 6.90 -9.94
CA CYS A 121 -16.63 7.02 -8.86
C CYS A 121 -15.24 7.38 -9.41
N SER A 122 -14.80 6.74 -10.50
CA SER A 122 -13.54 7.04 -11.19
C SER A 122 -13.50 8.49 -11.70
N GLN A 123 -14.58 8.94 -12.33
CA GLN A 123 -14.69 10.29 -12.84
C GLN A 123 -14.61 11.33 -11.72
N ARG A 124 -15.30 11.10 -10.60
CA ARG A 124 -15.29 12.00 -9.44
C ARG A 124 -13.96 12.01 -8.70
N ALA A 125 -13.29 10.87 -8.60
CA ALA A 125 -12.08 10.74 -7.81
C ALA A 125 -10.83 11.25 -8.52
N ASN A 126 -10.72 11.03 -9.83
CA ASN A 126 -9.49 11.27 -10.57
C ASN A 126 -9.70 11.65 -12.05
N ASN A 127 -10.90 12.12 -12.42
CA ASN A 127 -11.27 12.48 -13.78
C ASN A 127 -11.14 11.31 -14.78
N GLY A 128 -11.42 10.09 -14.33
CA GLY A 128 -11.45 8.91 -15.20
C GLY A 128 -10.06 8.38 -15.58
N ARG A 129 -8.98 8.89 -14.96
CA ARG A 129 -7.59 8.48 -15.26
C ARG A 129 -7.22 7.11 -14.70
N PHE A 130 -7.83 6.69 -13.59
CA PHE A 130 -7.52 5.45 -12.90
C PHE A 130 -8.80 4.74 -12.46
N THR A 131 -8.93 3.47 -12.84
CA THR A 131 -10.05 2.62 -12.41
C THR A 131 -9.87 2.17 -10.95
N LEU A 132 -10.93 1.66 -10.32
CA LEU A 132 -10.82 1.05 -8.99
C LEU A 132 -9.77 -0.08 -8.98
N ARG A 133 -9.73 -0.89 -10.05
CA ARG A 133 -8.75 -1.96 -10.22
C ARG A 133 -7.31 -1.43 -10.19
N ASP A 134 -7.02 -0.36 -10.92
CA ASP A 134 -5.68 0.27 -10.91
C ASP A 134 -5.31 0.77 -9.51
N LEU A 135 -6.27 1.38 -8.82
CA LEU A 135 -6.07 1.95 -7.50
C LEU A 135 -5.85 0.86 -6.43
N LEU A 136 -6.47 -0.31 -6.55
CA LEU A 136 -6.23 -1.46 -5.66
C LEU A 136 -4.80 -2.03 -5.78
N MET A 137 -4.09 -1.78 -6.89
CA MET A 137 -2.70 -2.21 -7.02
C MET A 137 -1.70 -1.24 -6.36
N VAL A 138 -2.12 0.00 -6.08
CA VAL A 138 -1.25 1.05 -5.54
C VAL A 138 -0.65 0.71 -4.18
N PRO A 139 -1.39 0.15 -3.20
CA PRO A 139 -0.81 -0.22 -1.90
C PRO A 139 0.34 -1.21 -2.03
N MET A 140 0.19 -2.25 -2.85
CA MET A 140 1.24 -3.24 -3.13
C MET A 140 2.47 -2.56 -3.73
N GLN A 141 2.29 -1.66 -4.70
CA GLN A 141 3.41 -0.90 -5.27
C GLN A 141 4.08 0.05 -4.27
N ARG A 142 3.33 0.54 -3.28
CA ARG A 142 3.83 1.51 -2.29
C ARG A 142 4.81 0.86 -1.32
N VAL A 143 4.48 -0.32 -0.79
CA VAL A 143 5.33 -1.01 0.19
C VAL A 143 6.69 -1.39 -0.42
N LEU A 144 6.72 -1.78 -1.70
CA LEU A 144 7.93 -2.11 -2.47
C LEU A 144 8.78 -0.89 -2.88
N LYS A 145 8.35 0.33 -2.56
CA LYS A 145 9.11 1.54 -2.86
C LYS A 145 9.91 2.05 -1.68
N TYR A 146 9.59 1.65 -0.44
CA TYR A 146 10.26 2.21 0.74
C TYR A 146 11.75 1.88 0.80
N HIS A 147 12.15 0.65 0.47
CA HIS A 147 13.57 0.29 0.41
C HIS A 147 14.31 1.04 -0.70
N LEU A 148 13.73 1.22 -1.88
CA LEU A 148 14.35 1.98 -2.99
C LEU A 148 14.58 3.45 -2.60
N LEU A 149 13.59 4.02 -1.94
CA LEU A 149 13.60 5.39 -1.46
C LEU A 149 14.65 5.62 -0.37
N LEU A 150 14.78 4.69 0.58
CA LEU A 150 15.82 4.73 1.62
C LEU A 150 17.21 4.46 1.04
N GLN A 151 17.33 3.57 0.06
CA GLN A 151 18.59 3.30 -0.64
C GLN A 151 19.14 4.57 -1.32
N GLU A 152 18.27 5.33 -1.98
CA GLU A 152 18.66 6.58 -2.61
C GLU A 152 19.02 7.66 -1.57
N LEU A 153 18.34 7.69 -0.42
CA LEU A 153 18.66 8.59 0.68
C LEU A 153 20.05 8.26 1.27
N VAL A 154 20.32 7.00 1.60
CA VAL A 154 21.62 6.50 2.09
C VAL A 154 22.77 6.86 1.14
N LYS A 155 22.54 6.82 -0.17
CA LYS A 155 23.54 7.17 -1.19
C LYS A 155 23.94 8.65 -1.14
N HIS A 156 23.01 9.53 -0.78
CA HIS A 156 23.23 10.99 -0.75
C HIS A 156 23.60 11.53 0.64
N THR A 157 23.48 10.72 1.69
CA THR A 157 23.93 11.07 3.04
C THR A 157 25.45 10.94 3.16
N GLN A 158 26.10 12.03 3.57
CA GLN A 158 27.56 12.12 3.76
C GLN A 158 27.99 11.79 5.19
N ASP A 159 27.15 12.09 6.17
CA ASP A 159 27.44 11.80 7.58
C ASP A 159 27.41 10.29 7.84
N ALA A 160 28.49 9.75 8.41
CA ALA A 160 28.65 8.31 8.59
C ALA A 160 27.63 7.73 9.59
N VAL A 161 27.34 8.45 10.68
CA VAL A 161 26.43 8.01 11.74
C VAL A 161 24.99 8.01 11.23
N GLU A 162 24.59 9.05 10.50
CA GLU A 162 23.28 9.14 9.86
C GLU A 162 23.14 8.05 8.79
N LYS A 163 24.18 7.78 8.02
CA LYS A 163 24.19 6.74 6.98
C LYS A 163 24.00 5.35 7.57
N ASP A 164 24.66 5.02 8.68
CA ASP A 164 24.49 3.75 9.37
C ASP A 164 23.10 3.62 9.98
N SER A 165 22.57 4.70 10.56
CA SER A 165 21.19 4.72 11.07
C SER A 165 20.16 4.49 9.94
N LEU A 166 20.36 5.09 8.77
CA LEU A 166 19.50 4.90 7.60
C LEU A 166 19.64 3.51 6.97
N ARG A 167 20.82 2.88 7.06
CA ARG A 167 21.01 1.47 6.64
C ARG A 167 20.15 0.51 7.47
N LEU A 168 20.04 0.73 8.78
CA LEU A 168 19.14 -0.07 9.63
C LEU A 168 17.68 0.04 9.18
N ALA A 169 17.23 1.25 8.84
CA ALA A 169 15.89 1.44 8.29
C ALA A 169 15.72 0.82 6.90
N LEU A 170 16.75 0.88 6.05
CA LEU A 170 16.75 0.25 4.73
C LEU A 170 16.57 -1.27 4.85
N ASP A 171 17.34 -1.91 5.72
CA ASP A 171 17.27 -3.36 5.94
C ASP A 171 15.90 -3.75 6.52
N ALA A 172 15.37 -2.97 7.47
CA ALA A 172 14.01 -3.16 7.97
C ALA A 172 12.94 -3.13 6.85
N MET A 173 13.08 -2.25 5.86
CA MET A 173 12.14 -2.17 4.74
C MET A 173 12.38 -3.23 3.65
N ARG A 174 13.61 -3.75 3.52
CA ARG A 174 13.91 -4.92 2.67
C ARG A 174 13.29 -6.18 3.26
N ASP A 175 13.47 -6.39 4.57
CA ASP A 175 12.85 -7.48 5.30
C ASP A 175 11.32 -7.45 5.14
N LEU A 176 10.70 -6.27 5.28
CA LEU A 176 9.26 -6.11 5.07
C LEU A 176 8.84 -6.55 3.66
N ALA A 177 9.58 -6.13 2.63
CA ALA A 177 9.28 -6.53 1.25
C ALA A 177 9.41 -8.05 1.07
N GLN A 178 10.42 -8.67 1.69
CA GLN A 178 10.58 -10.12 1.69
C GLN A 178 9.44 -10.82 2.43
N CYS A 179 9.08 -10.39 3.64
CA CYS A 179 7.97 -10.96 4.41
C CYS A 179 6.65 -10.90 3.62
N VAL A 180 6.35 -9.78 2.95
CA VAL A 180 5.15 -9.65 2.13
C VAL A 180 5.16 -10.63 0.94
N ASN A 181 6.32 -10.84 0.32
CA ASN A 181 6.47 -11.81 -0.76
C ASN A 181 6.32 -13.25 -0.27
N GLU A 182 6.89 -13.59 0.89
CA GLU A 182 6.75 -14.92 1.50
C GLU A 182 5.29 -15.21 1.88
N VAL A 183 4.59 -14.27 2.54
CA VAL A 183 3.16 -14.42 2.86
C VAL A 183 2.30 -14.66 1.61
N LYS A 184 2.65 -13.99 0.49
CA LYS A 184 1.98 -14.23 -0.79
C LYS A 184 2.25 -15.65 -1.31
N ARG A 185 3.52 -16.09 -1.30
CA ARG A 185 3.93 -17.44 -1.72
C ARG A 185 3.24 -18.52 -0.88
N ASP A 186 3.25 -18.39 0.43
CA ASP A 186 2.62 -19.34 1.35
C ASP A 186 1.11 -19.47 1.09
N ASN A 187 0.43 -18.35 0.81
CA ASN A 187 -0.99 -18.38 0.43
C ASN A 187 -1.25 -19.10 -0.90
N GLU A 188 -0.36 -18.94 -1.88
CA GLU A 188 -0.44 -19.67 -3.15
C GLU A 188 -0.23 -21.18 -2.94
N THR A 189 0.77 -21.55 -2.13
CA THR A 189 1.04 -22.94 -1.77
C THR A 189 -0.14 -23.58 -1.03
N LEU A 190 -0.74 -22.89 -0.05
CA LEU A 190 -1.92 -23.38 0.69
C LEU A 190 -3.12 -23.61 -0.25
N ARG A 191 -3.34 -22.74 -1.25
CA ARG A 191 -4.38 -22.95 -2.26
C ARG A 191 -4.12 -24.18 -3.11
N GLN A 192 -2.87 -24.43 -3.50
CA GLN A 192 -2.50 -25.64 -4.25
C GLN A 192 -2.76 -26.91 -3.41
N ILE A 193 -2.35 -26.91 -2.13
CA ILE A 193 -2.61 -28.02 -1.21
C ILE A 193 -4.11 -28.29 -1.09
N THR A 194 -4.92 -27.24 -0.92
CA THR A 194 -6.39 -27.37 -0.82
C THR A 194 -6.98 -28.00 -2.08
N ASN A 195 -6.51 -27.60 -3.28
CA ASN A 195 -6.97 -28.19 -4.54
C ASN A 195 -6.58 -29.66 -4.68
N PHE A 196 -5.40 -30.05 -4.19
CA PHE A 196 -4.98 -31.45 -4.16
C PHE A 196 -5.84 -32.27 -3.19
N GLN A 197 -6.13 -31.75 -1.99
CA GLN A 197 -7.01 -32.42 -1.03
C GLN A 197 -8.40 -32.67 -1.62
N LEU A 198 -9.01 -31.66 -2.25
CA LEU A 198 -10.30 -31.81 -2.91
C LEU A 198 -10.25 -32.83 -4.05
N SER A 199 -9.17 -32.88 -4.82
CA SER A 199 -9.03 -33.89 -5.89
C SER A 199 -8.89 -35.32 -5.36
N ILE A 200 -8.29 -35.49 -4.18
CA ILE A 200 -8.11 -36.80 -3.53
C ILE A 200 -9.41 -37.26 -2.84
N GLU A 201 -10.15 -36.36 -2.19
CA GLU A 201 -11.42 -36.69 -1.53
C GLU A 201 -12.56 -36.97 -2.53
N ASN A 202 -12.44 -36.50 -3.77
CA ASN A 202 -13.40 -36.74 -4.85
C ASN A 202 -13.05 -37.98 -5.73
N LEU A 203 -12.03 -38.77 -5.35
CA LEU A 203 -11.64 -40.04 -5.96
C LEU A 203 -12.14 -41.22 -5.11
#